data_AF-A0A3D0R988-F1
#
_entry.id   AF-A0A3D0R988-F1
#
_cell.length_a   1.000
_cell.length_b   1.000
_cell.length_c   1.000
_cell.angle_alpha   90.00
_cell.angle_beta   90.00
_cell.angle_gamma   90.00
#
_symmetry.space_group_name_H-M   'P 1'
#
loop_
_entity.id
_entity.type
_entity.pdbx_description
1 polymer ?
#
loop_
_entity_poly.entity_id
_entity_poly.type
_entity_poly.pdbx_seq_one_letter_code
_entity_poly.pdbx_strand_id
1 'polypeptide(L)' 'MHKEPEPPVLWSFRRCPYAMRARLALQVAGIDVWLREVLLRDKPTAFLQTS' A
#
# COMPACT_ATOMS: atom_id res chain seq x y z
N MET A 1 -10.49 3.88 -18.17
CA MET A 1 -11.58 3.67 -17.20
C MET A 1 -10.99 2.95 -15.99
N HIS A 2 -10.43 3.70 -15.04
CA HIS A 2 -9.84 3.11 -13.83
C HIS A 2 -10.92 3.03 -12.76
N LYS A 3 -11.49 1.84 -12.56
CA LYS A 3 -12.34 1.57 -11.39
C LYS A 3 -11.40 1.43 -10.20
N GLU A 4 -11.51 2.33 -9.22
CA GLU A 4 -10.81 2.17 -7.95
C GLU A 4 -11.28 0.88 -7.25
N PRO A 5 -10.38 0.19 -6.53
CA PRO A 5 -10.74 -1.04 -5.85
C PRO A 5 -11.76 -0.74 -4.73
N GLU A 6 -12.77 -1.60 -4.60
CA GLU A 6 -13.74 -1.53 -3.50
C GLU A 6 -13.10 -1.64 -2.10
N PRO A 7 -12.07 -2.48 -1.86
CA PRO A 7 -11.35 -2.45 -0.59
C PRO A 7 -10.31 -1.31 -0.53
N PRO A 8 -9.98 -0.81 0.68
CA PRO A 8 -8.94 0.20 0.88
C PRO A 8 -7.61 -0.17 0.22
N VAL A 9 -6.90 0.81 -0.34
CA VAL A 9 -5.58 0.58 -0.96
C VAL A 9 -4.47 0.61 0.08
N LEU A 10 -3.77 -0.50 0.24
CA LEU A 10 -2.52 -0.57 1.00
C LEU A 10 -1.33 -0.39 0.06
N TRP A 11 -0.69 0.77 0.12
CA TRP A 11 0.59 0.98 -0.53
C TRP A 11 1.71 0.31 0.26
N SER A 12 2.46 -0.59 -0.39
CA SER A 12 3.47 -1.43 0.27
C SER A 12 4.78 -1.43 -0.51
N PHE A 13 5.90 -1.20 0.16
CA PHE A 13 7.22 -1.35 -0.44
C PHE A 13 7.78 -2.74 -0.17
N ARG A 14 8.14 -3.47 -1.22
CA ARG A 14 8.72 -4.82 -1.09
C ARG A 14 10.00 -4.77 -0.25
N ARG A 15 10.17 -5.77 0.62
CA ARG A 15 11.31 -5.92 1.54
C ARG A 15 11.47 -4.82 2.61
N CYS A 16 10.52 -3.89 2.74
CA CYS A 16 10.53 -2.93 3.85
C CYS A 16 10.02 -3.58 5.15
N PRO A 17 10.77 -3.53 6.28
CA PRO A 17 10.35 -4.15 7.54
C PRO A 17 9.05 -3.56 8.10
N TYR A 18 8.81 -2.26 7.92
CA TYR A 18 7.55 -1.64 8.32
C TYR A 18 6.38 -2.12 7.46
N ALA A 19 6.57 -2.18 6.15
CA ALA A 19 5.54 -2.63 5.21
C ALA A 19 5.23 -4.14 5.39
N MET A 20 6.23 -4.94 5.77
CA MET A 20 6.05 -6.35 6.18
C MET A 20 5.16 -6.46 7.41
N ARG A 21 5.43 -5.69 8.47
CA ARG A 21 4.61 -5.70 9.68
C ARG A 21 3.18 -5.23 9.43
N ALA A 22 2.98 -4.20 8.61
CA ALA A 22 1.64 -3.71 8.26
C ALA A 22 0.80 -4.79 7.55
N ARG A 23 1.40 -5.51 6.58
CA ARG A 23 0.73 -6.63 5.90
C ARG A 23 0.33 -7.74 6.88
N LEU A 24 1.23 -8.11 7.79
CA LEU A 24 0.93 -9.13 8.81
C LEU A 24 -0.20 -8.69 9.73
N ALA A 25 -0.18 -7.44 10.20
CA ALA A 25 -1.21 -6.91 11.10
C ALA A 25 -2.60 -6.91 10.45
N LEU A 26 -2.70 -6.50 9.18
CA LEU A 26 -3.96 -6.51 8.43
C LEU A 26 -4.48 -7.92 8.20
N GLN A 27 -3.59 -8.87 7.89
CA GLN A 27 -3.96 -10.27 7.74
C GLN A 27 -4.49 -10.86 9.06
N VAL A 28 -3.84 -10.59 10.18
CA VAL A 28 -4.29 -11.03 11.52
C VAL A 28 -5.63 -10.40 11.90
N ALA A 29 -5.87 -9.15 11.51
CA ALA A 29 -7.12 -8.44 11.78
C ALA A 29 -8.26 -8.83 10.83
N GLY A 30 -8.03 -9.64 9.80
CA GLY A 30 -9.04 -10.01 8.80
C GLY A 30 -9.52 -8.84 7.95
N ILE A 31 -8.66 -7.83 7.73
CA ILE A 31 -9.01 -6.64 6.95
C ILE A 31 -8.56 -6.83 5.50
N ASP A 32 -9.54 -6.86 4.59
CA ASP A 32 -9.28 -6.93 3.15
C ASP A 32 -8.80 -5.58 2.61
N VAL A 33 -7.70 -5.64 1.86
CA VAL A 33 -7.08 -4.46 1.24
C VAL A 33 -6.59 -4.78 -0.16
N TRP A 34 -6.60 -3.77 -1.02
CA TRP A 34 -5.93 -3.84 -2.31
C TRP A 34 -4.45 -3.47 -2.15
N LEU A 35 -3.54 -4.42 -2.35
CA LEU A 35 -2.11 -4.17 -2.28
C LEU A 35 -1.60 -3.47 -3.55
N ARG A 36 -0.95 -2.32 -3.38
CA ARG A 36 -0.29 -1.59 -4.45
C ARG A 36 1.19 -1.42 -4.13
N GLU A 37 2.06 -1.88 -5.03
CA GLU A 37 3.50 -1.73 -4.85
C GLU A 37 3.95 -0.28 -5.06
N VAL A 38 4.82 0.21 -4.18
CA VAL A 38 5.52 1.49 -4.36
C VAL A 38 6.98 1.23 -4.74
N LEU A 39 7.47 1.89 -5.79
CA LEU A 39 8.89 1.95 -6.12
C LEU A 39 9.47 3.29 -5.63
N LEU A 40 10.58 3.26 -4.89
CA LEU A 40 11.18 4.48 -4.34
C LEU A 40 11.79 5.38 -5.42
N ARG A 41 12.28 4.80 -6.52
CA ARG A 41 12.82 5.55 -7.65
C ARG A 41 11.74 6.31 -8.44
N ASP A 42 10.53 5.76 -8.47
CA ASP A 42 9.39 6.27 -9.24
C ASP A 42 8.24 6.58 -8.25
N LYS A 43 8.52 7.49 -7.31
CA LYS A 43 7.58 7.83 -6.24
C LYS A 43 6.30 8.43 -6.85
N PRO A 44 5.10 7.88 -6.59
CA PRO A 44 3.86 8.39 -7.16
C PRO A 44 3.61 9.85 -6.78
N THR A 45 3.00 10.65 -7.66
CA THR A 45 2.67 12.06 -7.41
C THR A 45 1.85 12.25 -6.13
N ALA A 46 0.91 11.34 -5.85
CA ALA A 46 0.12 11.35 -4.62
C ALA A 46 0.98 11.35 -3.34
N PHE A 47 2.17 10.73 -3.37
CA PHE A 47 3.11 10.69 -2.24
C PHE A 47 4.04 11.90 -2.19
N LEU A 48 4.12 12.70 -3.26
CA LEU A 48 4.89 13.94 -3.32
C LEU A 48 4.07 15.14 -2.84
N GLN A 49 2.75 15.07 -2.93
CA GLN A 49 1.82 16.13 -2.51
C GLN A 49 1.45 16.06 -1.02
N THR A 50 1.98 15.09 -0.28
CA THR A 50 1.80 14.95 1.17
C THR A 50 3.11 15.33 1.86
N SER A 51 3.22 16.59 2.27
CA SER A 51 4.30 17.13 3.12
C SER A 51 3.78 18.30 3.93
#